data_AF-A0A3D3JFV4-F1
#
_entry.id   AF-A0A3D3JFV4-F1
#
_cell.length_a   1.000
_cell.length_b   1.000
_cell.length_c   1.000
_cell.angle_alpha   90.00
_cell.angle_beta   90.00
_cell.angle_gamma   90.00
#
_symmetry.space_group_name_H-M   'P 1'
#
loop_
_entity.id
_entity.type
_entity.pdbx_description
1 polymer ?
#
loop_
_entity_poly.entity_id
_entity_poly.type
_entity_poly.pdbx_seq_one_letter_code
_entity_poly.pdbx_strand_id
1 'polypeptide(L)'
;MKIERTILSRPFPRPESPTSGLYVSIGTGAFISLFLLVFTPFGLHEAMPRHWPVVAGYGVVTTLAMILVAYVLPRLFPTFFAEEVWTTGKGI
;
A
#
# COMPACT_ATOMS: atom_id res chain seq x y z
N MET A 1 -20.18 -25.18 21.44
CA MET A 1 -20.29 -23.76 21.03
C MET A 1 -19.36 -22.85 21.86
N LYS A 2 -18.04 -23.11 21.88
CA LYS A 2 -17.05 -22.29 22.62
C LYS A 2 -15.79 -21.96 21.81
N ILE A 3 -15.61 -22.58 20.64
CA ILE A 3 -14.39 -22.48 19.83
C ILE A 3 -14.47 -21.27 18.87
N GLU A 4 -15.65 -20.95 18.34
CA GLU A 4 -15.83 -19.90 17.32
C GLU A 4 -15.55 -18.48 17.84
N ARG A 5 -15.93 -18.17 19.08
CA ARG A 5 -15.63 -16.83 19.65
C ARG A 5 -14.13 -16.58 19.79
N THR A 6 -13.33 -17.63 19.97
CA THR A 6 -11.89 -17.51 20.24
C THR A 6 -11.10 -17.20 18.97
N ILE A 7 -11.59 -17.58 17.79
CA ILE A 7 -10.95 -17.27 16.50
C ILE A 7 -11.26 -15.83 16.08
N LEU A 8 -12.51 -15.39 16.31
CA LEU A 8 -12.97 -14.05 15.94
C LEU A 8 -12.37 -12.92 16.77
N SER A 9 -11.85 -13.24 17.96
CA SER A 9 -11.30 -12.26 18.92
C SER A 9 -9.77 -12.13 18.85
N ARG A 10 -9.09 -12.84 17.93
CA ARG A 10 -7.63 -12.70 17.80
C ARG A 10 -7.30 -11.37 17.14
N PRO A 11 -6.37 -10.58 17.71
CA PRO A 11 -5.84 -9.42 17.02
C PRO A 11 -5.14 -9.91 15.75
N PHE A 12 -5.41 -9.24 14.64
CA PHE A 12 -4.77 -9.58 13.38
C PHE A 12 -3.26 -9.32 13.52
N PRO A 13 -2.39 -10.33 13.33
CA PRO A 13 -0.96 -10.12 13.47
C PRO A 13 -0.53 -9.10 12.42
N ARG A 14 0.11 -8.00 12.83
CA ARG A 14 0.88 -7.17 11.91
C ARG A 14 2.29 -7.71 11.80
N PRO A 15 2.65 -8.37 10.69
CA PRO A 15 4.00 -8.82 10.49
C PRO A 15 4.67 -7.81 9.56
N GLU A 16 5.01 -6.62 10.05
CA GLU A 16 5.67 -5.62 9.20
C GLU A 16 6.68 -4.83 10.02
N SER A 17 7.98 -5.07 9.81
CA SER A 17 8.99 -4.15 10.33
C SER A 17 8.85 -2.80 9.62
N PRO A 18 9.03 -1.66 10.31
CA PRO A 18 8.93 -0.33 9.69
C PRO A 18 9.91 -0.13 8.53
N THR A 19 10.96 -0.93 8.42
CA THR A 19 11.90 -0.88 7.28
C THR A 19 11.36 -1.65 6.08
N SER A 20 10.70 -2.80 6.29
CA SER A 20 10.08 -3.59 5.23
C SER A 20 9.06 -2.80 4.42
N GLY A 21 8.16 -2.08 5.09
CA GLY A 21 7.13 -1.28 4.41
C GLY A 21 7.69 -0.17 3.51
N LEU A 22 8.90 0.35 3.80
CA LEU A 22 9.54 1.39 3.02
C LEU A 22 10.11 0.80 1.73
N TYR A 23 10.80 -0.34 1.84
CA TYR A 23 11.28 -1.09 0.68
C TYR A 23 10.12 -1.53 -0.21
N VAL A 24 9.01 -1.99 0.37
CA VAL A 24 7.80 -2.35 -0.38
C VAL A 24 7.23 -1.12 -1.11
N SER A 25 7.07 0.00 -0.41
CA SER A 25 6.52 1.23 -1.00
C SER A 25 7.34 1.74 -2.19
N ILE A 26 8.67 1.80 -2.02
CA ILE A 26 9.60 2.22 -3.08
C ILE A 26 9.63 1.20 -4.21
N GLY A 27 9.69 -0.10 -3.88
CA GLY A 27 9.70 -1.19 -4.86
C GLY A 27 8.44 -1.20 -5.72
N THR A 28 7.26 -0.97 -5.12
CA THR A 28 6.00 -0.87 -5.86
C THR A 28 5.96 0.35 -6.77
N GLY A 29 6.39 1.52 -6.30
CA GLY A 29 6.47 2.71 -7.15
C GLY A 29 7.44 2.53 -8.33
N ALA A 30 8.61 1.93 -8.08
CA ALA A 30 9.58 1.60 -9.12
C ALA A 30 9.01 0.60 -10.13
N PHE A 31 8.32 -0.44 -9.66
CA PHE A 31 7.64 -1.42 -10.50
C PHE A 31 6.58 -0.77 -11.39
N ILE A 32 5.72 0.11 -10.85
CA ILE A 32 4.71 0.82 -11.64
C ILE A 32 5.34 1.71 -12.71
N SER A 33 6.37 2.50 -12.37
CA SER A 33 7.10 3.31 -13.35
C SER A 33 7.69 2.45 -14.47
N LEU A 34 8.35 1.35 -14.10
CA LEU A 34 8.96 0.43 -15.08
C LEU A 34 7.89 -0.21 -15.97
N PHE A 35 6.78 -0.65 -15.39
CA PHE A 35 5.65 -1.21 -16.11
C PHE A 35 5.10 -0.22 -17.14
N LEU A 36 4.84 1.02 -16.73
CA LEU A 36 4.35 2.06 -17.63
C LEU A 36 5.37 2.42 -18.72
N LEU A 37 6.66 2.40 -18.41
CA LEU A 37 7.72 2.66 -19.40
C LEU A 37 7.84 1.55 -20.44
N VAL A 38 7.79 0.28 -20.01
CA VAL A 38 7.97 -0.88 -20.90
C VAL A 38 6.73 -1.12 -21.75
N PHE A 39 5.56 -1.13 -21.12
CA PHE A 39 4.32 -1.50 -21.80
C PHE A 39 3.62 -0.31 -22.46
N THR A 40 3.94 0.92 -22.02
CA THR A 40 3.33 2.17 -22.50
C THR A 40 1.82 2.03 -22.73
N PRO A 41 1.05 1.55 -21.72
CA PRO A 41 -0.39 1.37 -21.88
C PRO A 41 -1.08 2.72 -22.08
N PHE A 42 -2.38 2.71 -22.41
CA PHE A 42 -3.21 3.92 -22.54
C PHE A 42 -2.85 4.86 -23.70
N GLY A 43 -2.04 4.40 -24.67
CA GLY A 43 -1.66 5.24 -25.81
C GLY A 43 -0.73 6.40 -25.44
N LEU A 44 0.03 6.27 -24.34
CA LEU A 44 0.96 7.30 -23.84
C LEU A 44 1.98 7.75 -24.89
N HIS A 45 2.39 6.87 -25.80
CA HIS A 45 3.33 7.20 -26.88
C HIS A 45 2.71 8.13 -27.93
N GLU A 46 1.44 7.93 -28.27
CA GLU A 46 0.74 8.69 -29.31
C GLU A 46 0.22 10.03 -28.78
N ALA A 47 -0.28 10.05 -27.54
CA ALA A 47 -0.83 11.25 -26.93
C ALA A 47 0.25 12.23 -26.45
N MET A 48 1.42 11.73 -26.03
CA MET A 48 2.48 12.56 -25.42
C MET A 48 3.88 12.11 -25.86
N PRO A 49 4.51 12.83 -26.81
CA PRO A 49 5.87 12.54 -27.27
C PRO A 49 6.92 12.50 -26.14
N ARG A 50 6.64 13.20 -25.02
CA ARG A 50 7.45 13.22 -23.80
C ARG A 50 6.66 12.66 -22.61
N HIS A 51 6.35 11.37 -22.64
CA HIS A 51 5.58 10.69 -21.57
C HIS A 51 6.39 10.35 -20.31
N TRP A 52 7.74 10.44 -20.36
CA TRP A 52 8.60 10.08 -19.21
C TRP A 52 8.29 10.83 -17.89
N PRO A 53 7.90 12.13 -17.87
CA PRO A 53 7.56 12.80 -16.61
C PRO A 53 6.26 12.24 -16.00
N VAL A 54 5.31 11.84 -16.86
CA VAL A 54 4.05 11.23 -16.43
C VAL A 54 4.33 9.86 -15.82
N VAL A 55 5.15 9.03 -16.48
CA VAL A 55 5.58 7.73 -15.97
C VAL A 55 6.27 7.86 -14.60
N ALA A 56 7.22 8.79 -14.47
CA ALA A 56 7.89 9.05 -13.19
C ALA A 56 6.90 9.55 -12.13
N GLY A 57 5.95 10.41 -12.51
CA GLY A 57 4.90 10.91 -11.65
C GLY A 57 4.04 9.80 -11.04
N TYR A 58 3.66 8.80 -11.84
CA TYR A 58 2.91 7.64 -11.34
C TYR A 58 3.68 6.87 -10.26
N GLY A 59 4.97 6.59 -10.46
CA GLY A 59 5.77 5.92 -9.44
C GLY A 59 5.95 6.73 -8.17
N VAL A 60 6.16 8.05 -8.29
CA VAL A 60 6.27 8.96 -7.14
C VAL A 60 4.96 9.00 -6.35
N VAL A 61 3.83 9.22 -7.03
CA VAL A 61 2.50 9.26 -6.38
C VAL A 61 2.20 7.93 -5.71
N THR A 62 2.49 6.80 -6.36
CA THR A 62 2.30 5.46 -5.79
C THR A 62 3.13 5.28 -4.51
N THR A 63 4.42 5.64 -4.56
CA THR A 63 5.31 5.53 -3.40
C THR A 63 4.82 6.39 -2.24
N LEU A 64 4.44 7.64 -2.51
CA LEU A 64 3.93 8.57 -1.51
C LEU A 64 2.61 8.11 -0.91
N ALA A 65 1.69 7.58 -1.72
CA ALA A 65 0.43 7.03 -1.25
C ALA A 65 0.65 5.81 -0.35
N MET A 66 1.57 4.91 -0.72
CA MET A 66 1.92 3.77 0.13
C MET A 66 2.56 4.21 1.44
N ILE A 67 3.48 5.18 1.41
CA ILE A 67 4.09 5.72 2.63
C ILE A 67 3.03 6.40 3.52
N LEU A 68 2.10 7.15 2.91
CA LEU A 68 1.01 7.80 3.61
C LEU A 68 0.17 6.76 4.37
N VAL A 69 -0.22 5.67 3.71
CA VAL A 69 -1.06 4.63 4.32
C VAL A 69 -0.29 3.77 5.33
N ALA A 70 0.98 3.45 5.04
CA ALA A 70 1.78 2.56 5.89
C ALA A 70 2.37 3.27 7.12
N TYR A 71 2.61 4.59 7.05
CA TYR A 71 3.35 5.31 8.09
C TYR A 71 2.62 6.53 8.63
N VAL A 72 2.02 7.36 7.78
CA VAL A 72 1.46 8.64 8.19
C VAL A 72 0.09 8.43 8.83
N LEU A 73 -0.83 7.71 8.18
CA LEU A 73 -2.16 7.44 8.72
C LEU A 73 -2.14 6.66 10.05
N PRO A 74 -1.30 5.61 10.23
CA PRO A 74 -1.21 4.93 11.52
C PRO A 74 -0.66 5.81 12.64
N ARG A 75 0.16 6.82 12.32
CA ARG A 75 0.67 7.79 13.31
C ARG A 75 -0.35 8.87 13.65
N LEU A 76 -1.14 9.31 12.68
CA LEU A 76 -2.19 10.33 12.89
C LEU A 76 -3.44 9.74 13.56
N PHE A 77 -3.76 8.47 13.26
CA PHE A 77 -4.96 7.79 13.73
C PHE A 77 -4.62 6.46 14.43
N PRO A 78 -3.77 6.45 15.47
CA PRO A 78 -3.25 5.22 16.08
C PRO A 78 -4.35 4.31 16.63
N THR A 79 -5.47 4.87 17.08
CA THR A 79 -6.64 4.13 17.58
C THR A 79 -7.42 3.41 16.47
N PHE A 80 -7.52 4.01 15.27
CA PHE A 80 -8.13 3.35 14.11
C PHE A 80 -7.26 2.20 13.61
N PHE A 81 -5.94 2.40 13.69
CA PHE A 81 -4.92 1.43 13.33
C PHE A 81 -4.45 0.61 14.54
N ALA A 82 -5.17 0.52 15.66
CA ALA A 82 -4.75 -0.32 16.78
C ALA A 82 -5.08 -1.80 16.50
N GLU A 83 -4.11 -2.70 16.68
CA GLU A 83 -4.31 -4.15 16.50
C GLU A 83 -5.42 -4.70 17.42
N GLU A 84 -5.56 -4.11 18.61
CA GLU A 84 -6.59 -4.43 19.60
C GLU A 84 -8.01 -4.19 19.09
N VAL A 85 -8.17 -3.28 18.12
CA VAL A 85 -9.47 -2.91 17.53
C VAL A 85 -9.76 -3.75 16.28
N TRP A 86 -8.75 -4.35 15.64
CA TRP A 86 -8.88 -5.19 14.44
C TRP A 86 -8.91 -6.68 14.80
N THR A 87 -10.03 -7.09 15.40
CA THR A 87 -10.36 -8.49 15.63
C THR A 87 -10.82 -9.16 14.32
N THR A 88 -10.46 -10.43 14.08
CA THR A 88 -10.86 -11.21 12.88
C THR A 88 -12.36 -11.10 12.55
N GLY A 89 -13.23 -10.94 13.55
CA GLY A 89 -14.67 -10.77 13.37
C GLY A 89 -15.14 -9.46 12.73
N LYS A 90 -14.27 -8.46 12.50
CA LYS A 90 -14.63 -7.27 11.69
C LYS A 90 -14.39 -7.47 10.19
N GLY A 91 -13.75 -8.58 9.81
CA GLY A 91 -13.43 -8.90 8.42
C GLY A 91 -14.37 -9.94 7.78
N ILE A 92 -15.38 -10.43 8.51
CA ILE A 92 -16.40 -11.38 8.03
C ILE A 92 -17.76 -10.71 8.08
#